data_AF-A0A661ZYP6-F1
#
_entry.id   AF-A0A661ZYP6-F1
#
_cell.length_a   1.000
_cell.length_b   1.000
_cell.length_c   1.000
_cell.angle_alpha   90.00
_cell.angle_beta   90.00
_cell.angle_gamma   90.00
#
_symmetry.space_group_name_H-M   'P 1'
#
loop_
_entity.id
_entity.type
_entity.pdbx_description
1 polymer ?
#
loop_
_entity_poly.entity_id
_entity_poly.type
_entity_poly.pdbx_seq_one_letter_code
_entity_poly.pdbx_strand_id
1 'polypeptide(L)'
;MERTTYFVQVILPLPVPGLFTYRVPYDMNGSIEKWKRVVVQFGKKKIYTAIVVNIHETPPPNYSVKYILSILDQKPVMNNIQYNFWKWIADYYMSEP
;
A
#
# COMPACT_ATOMS: atom_id res chain seq x y z
N MET A 1 4.18 15.84 22.52
CA MET A 1 4.83 15.06 21.44
C MET A 1 3.91 15.09 20.25
N GLU A 2 4.39 15.59 19.13
CA GLU A 2 3.62 15.64 17.88
C GLU A 2 3.48 14.21 17.34
N ARG A 3 2.25 13.78 17.03
CA ARG A 3 1.99 12.43 16.51
C ARG A 3 1.97 12.48 14.99
N THR A 4 3.01 11.96 14.36
CA THR A 4 3.06 11.80 12.90
C THR A 4 2.01 10.79 12.44
N THR A 5 1.20 11.17 11.47
CA THR A 5 0.23 10.29 10.82
C THR A 5 0.79 9.84 9.49
N TYR A 6 0.95 8.52 9.30
CA TYR A 6 1.34 7.96 8.02
C TYR A 6 0.14 7.48 7.21
N PHE A 7 0.30 7.61 5.90
CA PHE A 7 -0.56 7.05 4.89
C PHE A 7 0.30 6.23 3.93
N VAL A 8 -0.23 5.12 3.45
CA VAL A 8 0.41 4.24 2.48
C VAL A 8 -0.37 4.18 1.19
N GLN A 9 0.35 4.12 0.09
CA GLN A 9 -0.23 3.78 -1.21
C GLN A 9 0.11 2.33 -1.51
N VAL A 10 -0.90 1.54 -1.84
CA VAL A 10 -0.75 0.08 -2.02
C VAL A 10 -1.24 -0.39 -3.38
N ILE A 11 -0.60 -1.45 -3.87
CA ILE A 11 -1.08 -2.26 -5.00
C ILE A 11 -1.95 -3.38 -4.45
N LEU A 12 -3.12 -3.54 -5.05
CA LEU A 12 -4.03 -4.65 -4.78
C LEU A 12 -3.86 -5.74 -5.84
N PRO A 13 -3.98 -7.03 -5.49
CA PRO A 13 -3.96 -8.14 -6.45
C PRO A 13 -5.32 -8.25 -7.17
N LEU A 14 -5.74 -7.15 -7.80
CA LEU A 14 -7.03 -7.00 -8.47
C LEU A 14 -6.81 -6.23 -9.78
N PRO A 15 -7.60 -6.49 -10.83
CA PRO A 15 -7.50 -5.77 -12.11
C PRO A 15 -8.17 -4.39 -12.01
N VAL A 16 -7.65 -3.53 -11.14
CA VAL A 16 -8.12 -2.16 -10.93
C VAL A 16 -6.94 -1.20 -11.10
N PRO A 17 -7.12 -0.09 -11.82
CA PRO A 17 -6.01 0.81 -12.12
C PRO A 17 -5.58 1.61 -10.90
N GLY A 18 -4.27 1.85 -10.81
CA GLY A 18 -3.68 2.79 -9.87
C GLY A 18 -3.49 2.27 -8.43
N LEU A 19 -3.01 3.18 -7.58
CA LEU A 19 -2.69 2.88 -6.19
C LEU A 19 -3.81 3.33 -5.25
N PHE A 20 -4.01 2.58 -4.18
CA PHE A 20 -5.02 2.87 -3.18
C PHE A 20 -4.39 3.38 -1.90
N THR A 21 -4.93 4.48 -1.37
CA THR A 21 -4.40 5.10 -0.15
C THR A 21 -5.11 4.58 1.09
N TYR A 22 -4.33 4.18 2.10
CA TYR A 22 -4.82 3.78 3.42
C TYR A 22 -4.05 4.52 4.51
N ARG A 23 -4.68 4.72 5.66
CA ARG A 23 -4.05 5.27 6.85
C ARG A 23 -3.34 4.17 7.65
N VAL A 24 -2.21 4.50 8.25
CA VAL A 24 -1.48 3.58 9.14
C VAL A 24 -1.96 3.81 10.58
N PRO A 25 -2.39 2.77 11.30
CA PRO A 25 -2.59 2.83 12.75
C PRO A 25 -1.29 3.23 13.46
N TYR A 26 -1.39 4.07 14.49
CA TYR A 26 -0.22 4.67 15.14
C TYR A 26 0.76 3.63 15.71
N ASP A 27 0.23 2.53 16.27
CA ASP A 27 0.97 1.38 16.77
C ASP A 27 1.79 0.65 15.70
N MET A 28 1.42 0.80 14.42
CA MET A 28 2.11 0.19 13.29
C MET A 28 3.15 1.10 12.64
N ASN A 29 3.24 2.38 13.03
CA ASN A 29 4.15 3.36 12.44
C ASN A 29 5.62 2.91 12.49
N GLY A 30 6.05 2.20 13.54
CA GLY A 30 7.43 1.74 13.68
C GLY A 30 7.79 0.52 12.83
N SER A 31 6.79 -0.17 12.25
CA SER A 31 6.99 -1.40 11.46
C SER A 31 6.65 -1.23 9.99
N ILE A 32 5.95 -0.16 9.61
CA ILE A 32 5.54 0.09 8.23
C ILE A 32 6.74 0.50 7.37
N GLU A 33 6.92 -0.18 6.24
CA GLU A 33 7.99 0.10 5.28
C GLU A 33 7.49 -0.16 3.86
N LYS A 34 8.15 0.46 2.87
CA LYS A 34 7.90 0.13 1.47
C LYS A 34 8.15 -1.36 1.23
N TRP A 35 7.39 -1.92 0.30
CA TRP A 35 7.48 -3.30 -0.16
C TRP A 35 7.11 -4.37 0.85
N LYS A 36 6.60 -4.01 2.04
CA LYS A 36 5.94 -4.97 2.93
C LYS A 36 4.50 -5.22 2.46
N ARG A 37 3.98 -6.41 2.74
CA ARG A 37 2.57 -6.71 2.54
C ARG A 37 1.76 -6.25 3.75
N VAL A 38 0.59 -5.70 3.47
CA VAL A 38 -0.40 -5.27 4.45
C VAL A 38 -1.74 -5.91 4.15
N VAL A 39 -2.58 -6.04 5.16
CA VAL A 39 -3.98 -6.45 5.01
C VAL A 39 -4.85 -5.21 4.96
N VAL A 40 -5.73 -5.12 3.97
CA VAL A 40 -6.63 -3.98 3.78
C VAL A 40 -8.04 -4.44 3.42
N GLN A 41 -9.04 -3.60 3.72
CA GLN A 41 -10.43 -3.85 3.32
C GLN A 41 -10.79 -3.05 2.08
N PHE A 42 -11.04 -3.74 0.96
CA PHE A 42 -11.49 -3.14 -0.28
C PHE A 42 -13.01 -3.30 -0.49
N GLY A 43 -13.71 -2.20 -0.77
CA GLY A 43 -15.17 -2.18 -0.84
C GLY A 43 -15.84 -2.43 0.53
N LYS A 44 -17.01 -3.06 0.55
CA LYS A 44 -17.81 -3.21 1.78
C LYS A 44 -17.32 -4.32 2.71
N LYS A 45 -16.88 -5.47 2.18
CA LYS A 45 -16.59 -6.66 3.00
C LYS A 45 -15.30 -7.40 2.66
N LYS A 46 -14.67 -7.10 1.53
CA LYS A 46 -13.56 -7.93 1.05
C LYS A 46 -12.25 -7.48 1.69
N ILE A 47 -11.49 -8.44 2.19
CA ILE A 47 -10.18 -8.24 2.78
C ILE A 47 -9.15 -8.81 1.81
N TYR A 48 -8.10 -8.04 1.52
CA TYR A 48 -7.04 -8.41 0.61
C TYR A 48 -5.67 -8.16 1.24
N THR A 49 -4.70 -8.95 0.80
CA THR A 49 -3.29 -8.61 0.94
C THR A 49 -2.91 -7.61 -0.14
N ALA A 50 -2.16 -6.58 0.22
CA ALA A 50 -1.70 -5.52 -0.68
C ALA A 50 -0.22 -5.24 -0.42
N ILE A 51 0.50 -4.69 -1.40
CA ILE A 51 1.93 -4.33 -1.26
C ILE A 51 2.06 -2.81 -1.12
N VAL A 52 2.79 -2.36 -0.10
CA VAL A 52 3.07 -0.92 0.12
C VAL A 52 4.07 -0.43 -0.93
N VAL A 53 3.66 0.51 -1.77
CA VAL A 53 4.51 1.13 -2.80
C VAL A 53 5.10 2.44 -2.33
N ASN A 54 4.38 3.18 -1.48
CA ASN A 54 4.80 4.49 -1.00
C ASN A 54 4.27 4.77 0.41
N ILE A 55 4.96 5.63 1.14
CA ILE A 55 4.59 6.10 2.48
C ILE A 55 4.74 7.63 2.48
N HIS A 56 3.75 8.33 3.02
CA HIS A 56 3.69 9.79 3.08
C HIS A 56 2.84 10.25 4.27
N GLU A 57 2.92 11.53 4.61
CA GLU A 57 2.22 12.12 5.77
C GLU A 57 1.00 12.97 5.36
N THR A 58 0.85 13.21 4.06
CA THR A 58 -0.21 14.07 3.54
C THR A 58 -1.51 13.28 3.37
N PRO A 59 -2.61 13.69 4.02
CA PRO A 59 -3.92 13.07 3.79
C PRO A 59 -4.42 13.36 2.36
N PRO A 60 -5.20 12.46 1.75
CA PRO A 60 -5.89 12.77 0.52
C PRO A 60 -6.86 13.95 0.71
N PRO A 61 -6.92 14.91 -0.23
CA PRO A 61 -7.65 16.16 -0.02
C PRO A 61 -9.18 15.97 0.04
N ASN A 62 -9.71 14.97 -0.67
CA ASN A 62 -11.14 14.93 -1.02
C ASN A 62 -11.89 13.67 -0.53
N TYR A 63 -11.28 12.79 0.26
CA TYR A 63 -11.95 11.58 0.74
C TYR A 63 -11.33 11.03 2.02
N SER A 64 -12.17 10.39 2.84
CA SER A 64 -11.70 9.62 3.99
C SER A 64 -11.12 8.28 3.54
N VAL A 65 -9.99 7.91 4.13
CA VAL A 65 -9.34 6.62 3.89
C VAL A 65 -9.55 5.69 5.06
N LYS A 66 -9.62 4.39 4.75
CA LYS A 66 -9.63 3.33 5.76
C LYS A 66 -8.23 3.10 6.31
N TYR A 67 -8.16 2.43 7.45
CA TYR A 67 -6.90 1.96 8.01
C TYR A 67 -6.43 0.67 7.32
N ILE A 68 -5.12 0.46 7.29
CA ILE A 68 -4.58 -0.91 7.15
C ILE A 68 -4.97 -1.74 8.39
N LEU A 69 -5.23 -3.02 8.19
CA LEU A 69 -5.67 -3.95 9.23
C LEU A 69 -4.50 -4.67 9.90
N SER A 70 -3.43 -4.96 9.15
CA SER A 70 -2.20 -5.54 9.69
C SER A 70 -1.02 -5.39 8.72
N ILE A 71 0.21 -5.57 9.22
CA ILE A 71 1.43 -5.75 8.43
C ILE A 71 1.80 -7.24 8.51
N LEU A 72 2.07 -7.88 7.37
CA LEU A 72 2.30 -9.33 7.30
C LEU A 72 3.77 -9.73 7.36
N ASP A 73 4.67 -8.80 7.05
CA ASP A 73 6.10 -9.10 6.86
C ASP A 73 6.96 -8.32 7.84
N GLN A 74 7.99 -8.98 8.41
CA GLN A 74 8.98 -8.29 9.23
C GLN A 74 9.94 -7.44 8.39
N LYS A 75 10.21 -7.86 7.14
CA LYS A 75 11.11 -7.18 6.20
C LYS A 75 10.42 -7.01 4.83
N PRO A 76 10.82 -6.01 4.02
CA PRO A 76 10.41 -5.88 2.62
C PRO A 76 10.45 -7.21 1.85
N VAL A 77 9.37 -7.56 1.15
CA VAL A 77 9.33 -8.79 0.31
C VAL A 77 9.85 -8.54 -1.10
N MET A 78 9.97 -7.28 -1.49
CA MET A 78 10.52 -6.87 -2.77
C MET A 78 11.31 -5.56 -2.66
N ASN A 79 11.86 -5.12 -3.77
CA ASN A 79 12.64 -3.89 -3.87
C ASN A 79 12.29 -3.09 -5.15
N ASN A 80 12.93 -1.93 -5.30
CA ASN A 80 12.71 -1.04 -6.44
C ASN A 80 13.05 -1.70 -7.79
N ILE A 81 14.05 -2.60 -7.86
CA ILE A 81 14.45 -3.26 -9.11
C ILE A 81 13.30 -4.16 -9.59
N GLN A 82 12.75 -4.97 -8.69
CA GLN A 82 11.61 -5.83 -9.00
C GLN A 82 10.36 -5.01 -9.36
N TYR A 83 10.10 -3.91 -8.65
CA TYR A 83 8.97 -3.03 -8.96
C TYR A 83 9.10 -2.40 -10.35
N ASN A 84 10.28 -1.93 -10.73
CA ASN A 84 10.53 -1.39 -12.06
C ASN A 84 10.38 -2.46 -13.15
N PHE A 85 10.79 -3.69 -12.87
CA PHE A 85 10.58 -4.81 -13.78
C PHE A 85 9.09 -5.13 -13.95
N TRP A 86 8.30 -5.12 -12.87
CA TRP A 86 6.84 -5.31 -12.96
C TRP A 86 6.17 -4.23 -13.78
N LYS A 87 6.56 -2.97 -13.58
CA LYS A 87 6.07 -1.87 -14.44
C LYS A 87 6.39 -2.11 -15.91
N TRP A 88 7.61 -2.50 -16.23
CA TRP A 88 7.99 -2.81 -17.61
C TRP A 88 7.15 -3.95 -18.22
N ILE A 89 6.91 -5.04 -17.46
CA ILE A 89 6.01 -6.12 -17.91
C ILE A 89 4.60 -5.59 -18.13
N ALA A 90 4.07 -4.86 -17.15
CA ALA A 90 2.72 -4.33 -17.17
C ALA A 90 2.51 -3.40 -18.37
N ASP A 91 3.46 -2.49 -18.62
CA ASP A 91 3.45 -1.60 -19.79
C ASP A 91 3.47 -2.41 -21.10
N TYR A 92 4.33 -3.44 -21.19
CA TYR A 92 4.47 -4.28 -22.39
C TYR A 92 3.20 -5.07 -22.71
N TYR A 93 2.52 -5.60 -21.70
CA TYR A 93 1.30 -6.40 -21.85
C TYR A 93 0.01 -5.60 -21.64
N MET A 94 0.10 -4.26 -21.55
CA MET A 94 -1.05 -3.37 -21.34
C MET A 94 -1.89 -3.77 -20.12
N SER A 95 -1.23 -4.10 -19.01
CA SER A 95 -1.83 -4.47 -17.72
C SER A 95 -1.39 -3.55 -16.58
N GLU A 96 -1.86 -3.81 -15.36
CA GLU A 96 -1.40 -3.12 -14.14
C GLU A 96 -0.35 -3.99 -13.41
N PRO A 97 0.65 -3.37 -12.74
CA PRO A 97 1.67 -4.06 -11.95
C PRO A 97 1.18 -4.57 -10.59
#